data_AF-A0A482V8D6-F1
#
_entry.id   AF-A0A482V8D6-F1
#
_cell.length_a   1.000
_cell.length_b   1.000
_cell.length_c   1.000
_cell.angle_alpha   90.00
_cell.angle_beta   90.00
_cell.angle_gamma   90.00
#
_symmetry.space_group_name_H-M   'P 1'
#
loop_
_entity.id
_entity.type
_entity.pdbx_description
1 polymer ?
#
loop_
_entity_poly.entity_id
_entity_poly.type
_entity_poly.pdbx_seq_one_letter_code
_entity_poly.pdbx_strand_id
1 'polypeptide(L)'
;MSCPVPAPALKDLPRVAGDLKSELEGFKPTNLKNADTQEKIVLPSAEDVAQERTHNALIAGVENFKSSSLKRTDTREKIVLPNAQDVAAEKTEKALIAGIEHFDQSKLKHTETQEKNPLPNKDVVLQEKNHLNLLNGVEHFDKTTMKHTTTAEKIVLPDNQGMLRPVAVNWIGAVVHFTVSSVIEQEKGQRQLISGIENFDSSKLKHAETCEKNPLPTKEIIDQEKSA
;
A
#
# COMPACT_ATOMS: atom_id res chain seq x y z
N MET A 1 -15.43 50.59 36.33
CA MET A 1 -14.97 51.74 37.12
C MET A 1 -13.72 51.31 37.87
N SER A 2 -12.54 51.51 37.28
CA SER A 2 -11.26 51.20 37.91
C SER A 2 -10.66 52.50 38.42
N CYS A 3 -10.68 52.69 39.74
CA CYS A 3 -10.09 53.87 40.37
C CYS A 3 -8.55 53.79 40.23
N PRO A 4 -7.86 54.81 39.70
CA PRO A 4 -6.41 54.79 39.59
C PRO A 4 -5.76 54.79 40.98
N VAL A 5 -4.89 53.82 41.25
CA VAL A 5 -4.08 53.78 42.47
C VAL A 5 -3.08 54.95 42.42
N PRO A 6 -3.04 55.85 43.41
CA PRO A 6 -2.10 56.96 43.44
C PRO A 6 -0.66 56.44 43.58
N ALA A 7 0.28 57.09 42.88
CA ALA A 7 1.70 56.77 42.95
C ALA A 7 2.21 56.88 44.41
N PRO A 8 3.05 55.93 44.88
CA PRO A 8 3.57 55.96 46.25
C PRO A 8 4.34 57.24 46.52
N ALA A 9 4.09 57.87 47.68
CA ALA A 9 4.74 59.12 48.04
C ALA A 9 6.22 58.87 48.35
N LEU A 10 7.06 59.90 48.24
CA LEU A 10 8.52 59.80 48.38
C LEU A 10 8.98 59.23 49.75
N LYS A 11 8.10 59.31 50.75
CA LYS A 11 8.26 58.75 52.11
C LYS A 11 8.05 57.24 52.20
N ASP A 12 7.35 56.66 51.22
CA ASP A 12 6.98 55.24 51.18
C ASP A 12 7.99 54.40 50.38
N LEU A 13 9.01 55.04 49.79
CA LEU A 13 10.12 54.37 49.13
C LEU A 13 11.14 53.88 50.18
N PRO A 14 11.69 52.66 50.02
CA PRO A 14 12.75 52.17 50.89
C PRO A 14 13.94 53.13 50.84
N ARG A 15 14.27 53.72 51.99
CA ARG A 15 15.38 54.66 52.11
C ARG A 15 16.68 53.86 52.14
N VAL A 16 17.60 54.17 51.24
CA VAL A 16 18.95 53.59 51.23
C VAL A 16 19.58 53.77 52.61
N ALA A 17 20.11 52.71 53.20
CA ALA A 17 20.76 52.76 54.51
C ALA A 17 21.85 53.84 54.49
N GLY A 18 21.86 54.71 55.51
CA GLY A 18 22.77 55.88 55.55
C GLY A 18 24.25 55.48 55.48
N ASP A 19 24.57 54.30 55.98
CA ASP A 19 25.92 53.73 55.96
C ASP A 19 26.37 53.37 54.55
N LEU A 20 25.45 52.97 53.67
CA LEU A 20 25.72 52.62 52.27
C LEU A 20 26.22 53.84 51.47
N LYS A 21 25.68 55.03 51.78
CA LYS A 21 26.13 56.27 51.16
C LYS A 21 27.58 56.59 51.54
N SER A 22 27.93 56.41 52.80
CA SER A 22 29.29 56.65 53.30
C SER A 22 30.28 55.61 52.76
N GLU A 23 29.86 54.35 52.65
CA GLU A 23 30.66 53.27 52.09
C GLU A 23 30.90 53.45 50.58
N LEU A 24 29.91 53.96 49.84
CA LEU A 24 30.05 54.32 48.43
C LEU A 24 30.93 55.56 48.21
N GLU A 25 30.84 56.57 49.08
CA GLU A 25 31.71 57.75 49.04
C GLU A 25 33.16 57.41 49.44
N GLY A 26 33.36 56.43 50.32
CA GLY A 26 34.68 55.91 50.72
C GLY A 26 35.25 54.85 49.77
N PHE A 27 34.46 54.38 48.81
CA PHE A 27 34.88 53.34 47.87
C PHE A 27 35.98 53.87 46.94
N LYS A 28 37.21 53.38 47.14
CA LYS A 28 38.33 53.69 46.25
C LYS A 28 38.34 52.68 45.10
N PRO A 29 38.23 53.11 43.83
CA PRO A 29 38.27 52.20 42.68
C PRO A 29 39.61 51.47 42.55
N THR A 30 40.66 51.94 43.22
CA THR A 30 41.97 51.26 43.31
C THR A 30 41.93 49.94 44.08
N ASN A 31 40.87 49.69 44.87
CA ASN A 31 40.69 48.44 45.60
C ASN A 31 40.05 47.35 44.73
N LEU A 32 39.61 47.68 43.52
CA LEU A 32 39.18 46.69 42.54
C LEU A 32 40.42 45.99 41.98
N LYS A 33 40.38 44.66 41.91
CA LYS A 33 41.40 43.90 41.18
C LYS A 33 41.34 44.31 39.72
N ASN A 34 42.49 44.64 39.13
CA ASN A 34 42.58 44.83 37.69
C ASN A 34 42.17 43.53 36.99
N ALA A 35 41.14 43.61 36.14
CA ALA A 35 40.77 42.53 35.25
C ALA A 35 41.55 42.71 33.95
N ASP A 36 42.45 41.77 33.65
CA ASP A 36 43.24 41.81 32.42
C ASP A 36 42.32 41.40 31.25
N THR A 37 41.92 42.39 30.45
CA THR A 37 41.09 42.16 29.26
C THR A 37 42.02 41.85 28.08
N GLN A 38 42.13 40.59 27.69
CA GLN A 38 42.84 40.22 26.48
C GLN A 38 41.94 40.41 25.26
N GLU A 39 42.27 41.39 24.41
CA GLU A 39 41.68 41.53 23.09
C GLU A 39 42.21 40.41 22.18
N LYS A 40 41.38 39.40 21.91
CA LYS A 40 41.77 38.25 21.10
C LYS A 40 41.72 38.60 19.61
N ILE A 41 42.60 39.49 19.15
CA ILE A 41 42.83 39.74 17.72
C ILE A 41 43.62 38.54 17.18
N VAL A 42 42.91 37.50 16.76
CA VAL A 42 43.53 36.40 16.01
C VAL A 42 43.71 36.88 14.58
N LEU A 43 44.96 37.00 14.14
CA LEU A 43 45.26 37.27 12.74
C LEU A 43 44.78 36.08 11.88
N PRO A 44 44.32 36.32 10.64
CA PRO A 44 44.01 35.23 9.70
C PRO A 44 45.19 34.26 9.63
N SER A 45 44.90 32.96 9.69
CA SER A 45 45.94 31.95 9.58
C SER A 45 46.51 31.92 8.16
N ALA A 46 47.71 31.37 8.00
CA ALA A 46 48.30 31.16 6.68
C ALA A 46 47.41 30.29 5.78
N GLU A 47 46.64 29.37 6.38
CA GLU A 47 45.66 28.55 5.68
C GLU A 47 44.47 29.38 5.20
N ASP A 48 43.93 30.28 6.04
CA ASP A 48 42.81 31.16 5.66
C ASP A 48 43.18 32.04 4.46
N VAL A 49 44.38 32.62 4.47
CA VAL A 49 44.90 33.44 3.37
C VAL A 49 45.15 32.60 2.11
N ALA A 50 45.62 31.36 2.25
CA ALA A 50 45.82 30.47 1.12
C ALA A 50 44.48 30.10 0.47
N GLN A 51 43.47 29.78 1.27
CA GLN A 51 42.11 29.47 0.81
C GLN A 51 41.45 30.68 0.14
N GLU A 52 41.61 31.89 0.70
CA GLU A 52 41.10 33.10 0.07
C GLU A 52 41.75 33.35 -1.30
N ARG A 53 43.06 33.12 -1.42
CA ARG A 53 43.78 33.24 -2.69
C ARG A 53 43.30 32.23 -3.72
N THR A 54 43.07 30.98 -3.33
CA THR A 54 42.56 29.96 -4.27
C THR A 54 41.14 30.27 -4.72
N HIS A 55 40.28 30.70 -3.79
CA HIS A 55 38.92 31.14 -4.09
C HIS A 55 38.90 32.33 -5.05
N ASN A 56 39.69 33.36 -4.80
CA ASN A 56 39.78 34.54 -5.67
C ASN A 56 40.34 34.19 -7.05
N ALA A 57 41.33 33.28 -7.13
CA ALA A 57 41.85 32.82 -8.40
C ALA A 57 40.81 32.04 -9.23
N LEU A 58 39.96 31.23 -8.57
CA LEU A 58 38.86 30.52 -9.23
C LEU A 58 37.82 31.49 -9.78
N ILE A 59 37.42 32.49 -8.98
CA ILE A 59 36.47 33.53 -9.41
C ILE A 59 37.01 34.28 -10.62
N ALA A 60 38.25 34.76 -10.56
CA ALA A 60 38.89 35.46 -11.67
C ALA A 60 38.97 34.56 -12.91
N GLY A 61 39.27 33.27 -12.74
CA GLY A 61 39.31 32.30 -13.84
C GLY A 61 37.96 32.15 -14.55
N VAL A 62 36.85 32.16 -13.80
CA VAL A 62 35.49 32.08 -14.35
C VAL A 62 35.05 33.42 -14.95
N GLU A 63 35.33 34.54 -14.28
CA GLU A 63 34.96 35.88 -14.76
C GLU A 63 35.65 36.22 -16.09
N ASN A 64 36.93 35.86 -16.21
CA ASN A 64 37.70 36.07 -17.42
C ASN A 64 37.59 34.91 -18.43
N PHE A 65 36.69 33.95 -18.19
CA PHE A 65 36.55 32.77 -19.06
C PHE A 65 36.03 33.18 -20.44
N LYS A 66 36.82 32.86 -21.48
CA LYS A 66 36.43 33.09 -22.87
C LYS A 66 35.51 31.98 -23.34
N SER A 67 34.21 32.21 -23.33
CA SER A 67 33.19 31.26 -23.83
C SER A 67 33.41 30.82 -25.28
N SER A 68 34.06 31.67 -26.10
CA SER A 68 34.46 31.35 -27.48
C SER A 68 35.50 30.23 -27.60
N SER A 69 36.18 29.87 -26.50
CA SER A 69 37.13 28.75 -26.45
C SER A 69 36.45 27.38 -26.28
N LEU A 70 35.15 27.36 -25.96
CA LEU A 70 34.39 26.13 -25.89
C LEU A 70 34.28 25.50 -27.27
N LYS A 71 34.55 24.19 -27.34
CA LYS A 71 34.36 23.44 -28.58
C LYS A 71 32.87 23.42 -28.93
N ARG A 72 32.56 23.66 -30.20
CA ARG A 72 31.19 23.55 -30.70
C ARG A 72 30.76 22.08 -30.62
N THR A 73 29.67 21.84 -29.92
CA THR A 73 29.04 20.53 -29.79
C THR A 73 27.68 20.59 -30.45
N ASP A 74 27.36 19.59 -31.27
CA ASP A 74 26.04 19.46 -31.89
C ASP A 74 25.06 18.86 -30.88
N THR A 75 24.05 19.63 -30.46
CA THR A 75 23.02 19.19 -29.52
C THR A 75 21.84 18.62 -30.29
N ARG A 76 21.66 17.29 -30.25
CA ARG A 76 20.49 16.62 -30.82
C ARG A 76 19.35 16.58 -29.82
N GLU A 77 18.51 17.61 -29.85
CA GLU A 77 17.25 17.62 -29.10
C GLU A 77 16.22 16.76 -29.85
N LYS A 78 15.73 15.69 -29.21
CA LYS A 78 14.64 14.88 -29.75
C LYS A 78 13.31 15.53 -29.42
N ILE A 79 12.91 16.52 -30.23
CA ILE A 79 11.52 17.00 -30.24
C ILE A 79 10.73 15.98 -31.06
N VAL A 80 10.15 14.98 -30.39
CA VAL A 80 9.21 14.06 -31.04
C VAL A 80 7.86 14.76 -31.06
N LEU A 81 7.39 15.13 -32.25
CA LEU A 81 6.00 15.58 -32.43
C LEU A 81 5.06 14.42 -32.12
N PRO A 82 3.92 14.65 -31.42
CA PRO A 82 2.89 13.64 -31.25
C PRO A 82 2.54 13.04 -32.61
N ASN A 83 2.61 11.73 -32.73
CA ASN A 83 2.32 11.05 -33.97
C ASN A 83 0.79 10.95 -34.18
N ALA A 84 0.36 10.54 -35.38
CA ALA A 84 -1.07 10.42 -35.68
C ALA A 84 -1.81 9.41 -34.79
N GLN A 85 -1.10 8.40 -34.27
CA GLN A 85 -1.64 7.42 -33.32
C GLN A 85 -1.87 8.04 -31.94
N ASP A 86 -0.95 8.89 -31.47
CA ASP A 86 -1.07 9.59 -30.18
C ASP A 86 -2.28 10.52 -30.19
N VAL A 87 -2.47 11.28 -31.27
CA VAL A 87 -3.61 12.19 -31.46
C VAL A 87 -4.93 11.41 -31.59
N ALA A 88 -4.91 10.26 -32.26
CA ALA A 88 -6.09 9.40 -32.38
C ALA A 88 -6.48 8.80 -31.02
N ALA A 89 -5.50 8.32 -30.25
CA ALA A 89 -5.71 7.80 -28.90
C ALA A 89 -6.31 8.86 -27.98
N GLU A 90 -5.73 10.07 -27.94
CA GLU A 90 -6.25 11.18 -27.14
C GLU A 90 -7.69 11.54 -27.52
N LYS A 91 -8.02 11.54 -28.82
CA LYS A 91 -9.38 11.80 -29.28
C LYS A 91 -10.37 10.73 -28.82
N THR A 92 -9.96 9.45 -28.85
CA THR A 92 -10.82 8.36 -28.36
C THR A 92 -11.03 8.40 -26.86
N GLU A 93 -9.98 8.70 -26.10
CA GLU A 93 -10.06 8.83 -24.64
C GLU A 93 -10.96 10.00 -24.26
N LYS A 94 -10.78 11.16 -24.90
CA LYS A 94 -11.62 12.34 -24.67
C LYS A 94 -13.09 12.10 -25.00
N ALA A 95 -13.36 11.37 -26.08
CA ALA A 95 -14.72 10.99 -26.45
C ALA A 95 -15.36 10.02 -25.43
N LEU A 96 -14.58 9.08 -24.90
CA LEU A 96 -15.02 8.16 -23.86
C LEU A 96 -15.36 8.90 -22.56
N ILE A 97 -14.47 9.79 -22.12
CA ILE A 97 -14.67 10.61 -20.90
C ILE A 97 -15.93 11.46 -21.05
N ALA A 98 -16.08 12.17 -22.18
CA ALA A 98 -17.28 12.98 -22.43
C ALA A 98 -18.56 12.13 -22.47
N GLY A 99 -18.48 10.92 -23.04
CA GLY A 99 -19.59 9.97 -23.06
C GLY A 99 -20.00 9.48 -21.67
N ILE A 100 -19.05 9.27 -20.77
CA ILE A 100 -19.31 8.89 -19.37
C ILE A 100 -19.87 10.08 -18.59
N GLU A 101 -19.31 11.28 -18.77
CA GLU A 101 -19.75 12.50 -18.09
C GLU A 101 -21.20 12.84 -18.42
N HIS A 102 -21.60 12.71 -19.69
CA HIS A 102 -22.96 13.00 -20.16
C HIS A 102 -23.85 11.75 -20.17
N PHE A 103 -23.41 10.65 -19.56
CA PHE A 103 -24.19 9.42 -19.55
C PHE A 103 -25.44 9.57 -18.69
N ASP A 104 -26.60 9.42 -19.34
CA ASP A 104 -27.90 9.48 -18.68
C ASP A 104 -28.19 8.20 -17.89
N GLN A 105 -28.02 8.29 -16.57
CA GLN A 105 -28.22 7.18 -15.63
C GLN A 105 -29.68 6.67 -15.62
N SER A 106 -30.65 7.46 -16.08
CA SER A 106 -32.05 7.01 -16.16
C SER A 106 -32.28 5.93 -17.22
N LYS A 107 -31.33 5.77 -18.16
CA LYS A 107 -31.36 4.72 -19.19
C LYS A 107 -30.81 3.39 -18.68
N LEU A 108 -30.20 3.35 -17.50
CA LEU A 108 -29.80 2.09 -16.87
C LEU A 108 -31.04 1.32 -16.43
N LYS A 109 -31.10 0.04 -16.79
CA LYS A 109 -32.13 -0.86 -16.24
C LYS A 109 -31.84 -1.07 -14.76
N HIS A 110 -32.85 -0.87 -13.91
CA HIS A 110 -32.76 -1.28 -12.51
C HIS A 110 -32.69 -2.80 -12.46
N THR A 111 -31.61 -3.34 -11.88
CA THR A 111 -31.46 -4.78 -11.61
C THR A 111 -31.60 -4.98 -10.12
N GLU A 112 -32.76 -5.49 -9.69
CA GLU A 112 -32.97 -5.94 -8.32
C GLU A 112 -32.37 -7.34 -8.16
N THR A 113 -31.23 -7.44 -7.47
CA THR A 113 -30.57 -8.73 -7.20
C THR A 113 -31.18 -9.38 -5.95
N GLN A 114 -31.84 -10.53 -6.11
CA GLN A 114 -32.34 -11.32 -4.98
C GLN A 114 -31.33 -12.41 -4.59
N GLU A 115 -30.74 -12.26 -3.40
CA GLU A 115 -29.99 -13.34 -2.75
C GLU A 115 -30.99 -14.33 -2.13
N LYS A 116 -31.05 -15.56 -2.66
CA LYS A 116 -31.88 -16.63 -2.11
C LYS A 116 -31.05 -17.43 -1.12
N ASN A 117 -31.43 -17.38 0.15
CA ASN A 117 -30.97 -18.31 1.17
C ASN A 117 -32.12 -19.29 1.51
N PRO A 118 -32.50 -20.21 0.60
CA PRO A 118 -33.62 -21.10 0.84
C PRO A 118 -33.33 -22.00 2.03
N LEU A 119 -34.31 -22.16 2.93
CA LEU A 119 -34.21 -23.12 4.02
C LEU A 119 -33.98 -24.54 3.45
N PRO A 120 -33.19 -25.38 4.13
CA PRO A 120 -33.01 -26.78 3.74
C PRO A 120 -34.36 -27.45 3.58
N ASN A 121 -34.59 -28.09 2.43
CA ASN A 121 -35.83 -28.82 2.17
C ASN A 121 -35.85 -30.16 2.94
N LYS A 122 -37.01 -30.81 2.98
CA LYS A 122 -37.20 -32.09 3.70
C LYS A 122 -36.23 -33.18 3.23
N ASP A 123 -35.85 -33.19 1.96
CA ASP A 123 -34.94 -34.17 1.39
C ASP A 123 -33.50 -33.97 1.89
N VAL A 124 -33.03 -32.72 1.96
CA VAL A 124 -31.71 -32.37 2.51
C VAL A 124 -31.62 -32.75 3.99
N VAL A 125 -32.67 -32.45 4.77
CA VAL A 125 -32.73 -32.83 6.19
C VAL A 125 -32.73 -34.34 6.38
N LEU A 126 -33.46 -35.08 5.53
CA LEU A 126 -33.48 -36.54 5.57
C LEU A 126 -32.13 -37.14 5.17
N GLN A 127 -31.48 -36.59 4.15
CA GLN A 127 -30.14 -37.00 3.72
C GLN A 127 -29.12 -36.79 4.83
N GLU A 128 -29.16 -35.64 5.51
CA GLU A 128 -28.29 -35.35 6.65
C GLU A 128 -28.53 -36.31 7.82
N LYS A 129 -29.80 -36.58 8.16
CA LYS A 129 -30.17 -37.58 9.17
C LYS A 129 -29.64 -38.98 8.83
N ASN A 130 -29.71 -39.38 7.56
CA ASN A 130 -29.16 -40.66 7.10
C ASN A 130 -27.63 -40.71 7.20
N HIS A 131 -26.95 -39.61 6.88
CA HIS A 131 -25.50 -39.50 7.01
C HIS A 131 -25.04 -39.61 8.47
N LEU A 132 -25.72 -38.89 9.37
CA LEU A 132 -25.48 -38.96 10.82
C LEU A 132 -25.68 -40.39 11.36
N ASN A 133 -26.73 -41.08 10.93
CA ASN A 133 -26.96 -42.47 11.33
C ASN A 133 -25.84 -43.41 10.86
N LEU A 134 -25.34 -43.22 9.63
CA LEU A 134 -24.24 -44.02 9.10
C LEU A 134 -22.95 -43.78 9.89
N LEU A 135 -22.62 -42.53 10.19
CA LEU A 135 -21.45 -42.17 10.99
C LEU A 135 -21.51 -42.79 12.39
N ASN A 136 -22.62 -42.63 13.10
CA ASN A 136 -22.82 -43.22 14.43
C ASN A 136 -22.76 -44.76 14.39
N GLY A 137 -23.30 -45.37 13.33
CA GLY A 137 -23.24 -46.82 13.15
C GLY A 137 -21.82 -47.34 12.95
N VAL A 138 -20.96 -46.59 12.28
CA VAL A 138 -19.53 -46.92 12.12
C VAL A 138 -18.74 -46.64 13.41
N GLU A 139 -19.02 -45.54 14.09
CA GLU A 139 -18.35 -45.17 15.35
C GLU A 139 -18.57 -46.20 16.45
N HIS A 140 -19.81 -46.69 16.58
CA HIS A 140 -20.20 -47.71 17.55
C HIS A 140 -20.15 -49.14 17.00
N PHE A 141 -19.51 -49.36 15.85
CA PHE A 141 -19.44 -50.69 15.25
C PHE A 141 -18.59 -51.64 16.09
N ASP A 142 -19.22 -52.70 16.59
CA ASP A 142 -18.54 -53.73 17.36
C ASP A 142 -17.73 -54.66 16.45
N LYS A 143 -16.42 -54.38 16.38
CA LYS A 143 -15.42 -55.12 15.60
C LYS A 143 -15.34 -56.60 16.00
N THR A 144 -15.77 -56.98 17.20
CA THR A 144 -15.75 -58.38 17.65
C THR A 144 -16.78 -59.26 16.92
N THR A 145 -17.76 -58.64 16.27
CA THR A 145 -18.79 -59.34 15.48
C THR A 145 -18.35 -59.65 14.04
N MET A 146 -17.17 -59.17 13.61
CA MET A 146 -16.63 -59.49 12.28
C MET A 146 -16.06 -60.91 12.23
N LYS A 147 -16.43 -61.67 11.20
CA LYS A 147 -15.84 -62.99 10.94
C LYS A 147 -14.39 -62.83 10.46
N HIS A 148 -13.47 -63.62 11.03
CA HIS A 148 -12.11 -63.69 10.51
C HIS A 148 -12.09 -64.39 9.14
N THR A 149 -11.53 -63.71 8.13
CA THR A 149 -11.25 -64.28 6.81
C THR A 149 -9.74 -64.33 6.62
N THR A 150 -9.22 -65.54 6.38
CA THR A 150 -7.83 -65.75 5.98
C THR A 150 -7.72 -65.56 4.47
N THR A 151 -6.95 -64.57 4.03
CA THR A 151 -6.73 -64.30 2.60
C THR A 151 -5.50 -65.08 2.13
N ALA A 152 -5.64 -65.91 1.08
CA ALA A 152 -4.52 -66.55 0.40
C ALA A 152 -4.07 -65.67 -0.78
N GLU A 153 -2.85 -65.14 -0.69
CA GLU A 153 -2.27 -64.25 -1.70
C GLU A 153 -1.77 -65.07 -2.91
N LYS A 154 -2.39 -64.91 -4.08
CA LYS A 154 -1.91 -65.53 -5.33
C LYS A 154 -1.09 -64.52 -6.12
N ILE A 155 0.19 -64.37 -5.78
CA ILE A 155 1.12 -63.58 -6.59
C ILE A 155 1.48 -64.41 -7.83
N VAL A 156 0.97 -64.01 -8.99
CA VAL A 156 1.53 -64.41 -10.28
C VAL A 156 2.02 -63.14 -10.97
N LEU A 157 3.34 -63.04 -11.12
CA LEU A 157 4.02 -61.97 -11.87
C LEU A 157 3.73 -62.15 -13.36
N PRO A 158 3.24 -61.11 -14.08
CA PRO A 158 3.17 -61.16 -15.54
C PRO A 158 4.57 -61.01 -16.15
N ASP A 159 4.89 -61.88 -17.10
CA ASP A 159 6.21 -62.02 -17.73
C ASP A 159 6.50 -60.89 -18.74
N ASN A 160 7.75 -60.45 -18.77
CA ASN A 160 8.23 -59.29 -19.54
C ASN A 160 8.46 -59.64 -21.02
N GLN A 161 7.44 -59.47 -21.87
CA GLN A 161 7.58 -59.57 -23.32
C GLN A 161 6.77 -58.44 -24.00
N GLY A 162 7.39 -57.26 -24.10
CA GLY A 162 6.71 -56.05 -24.58
C GLY A 162 7.67 -55.00 -25.16
N MET A 163 8.52 -55.44 -26.09
CA MET A 163 9.02 -54.68 -27.24
C MET A 163 9.50 -53.22 -27.06
N LEU A 164 10.83 -53.10 -27.09
CA LEU A 164 11.59 -51.98 -27.64
C LEU A 164 11.12 -51.60 -29.06
N ARG A 165 10.79 -50.32 -29.29
CA ARG A 165 11.08 -49.61 -30.57
C ARG A 165 11.49 -48.16 -30.26
N PRO A 166 12.66 -47.67 -30.71
CA PRO A 166 13.04 -46.27 -30.58
C PRO A 166 12.40 -45.45 -31.71
N VAL A 167 11.62 -44.43 -31.36
CA VAL A 167 11.12 -43.44 -32.33
C VAL A 167 11.76 -42.09 -32.01
N ALA A 168 12.28 -41.47 -33.07
CA ALA A 168 13.01 -40.20 -33.14
C ALA A 168 12.64 -39.14 -32.09
N VAL A 169 13.59 -38.82 -31.22
CA VAL A 169 13.55 -37.66 -30.32
C VAL A 169 14.06 -36.44 -31.08
N ASN A 170 13.19 -35.77 -31.86
CA ASN A 170 13.52 -34.43 -32.36
C ASN A 170 12.31 -33.52 -32.68
N TRP A 171 11.21 -33.64 -31.93
CA TRP A 171 10.05 -32.75 -32.08
C TRP A 171 9.60 -32.05 -30.77
N ILE A 172 10.14 -32.45 -29.62
CA ILE A 172 9.68 -31.95 -28.30
C ILE A 172 10.25 -30.55 -27.98
N GLY A 173 11.45 -30.21 -28.47
CA GLY A 173 12.11 -28.93 -28.14
C GLY A 173 11.40 -27.68 -28.69
N ALA A 174 10.84 -27.74 -29.89
CA ALA A 174 10.19 -26.59 -30.53
C ALA A 174 8.78 -26.32 -29.97
N VAL A 175 8.04 -27.38 -29.63
CA VAL A 175 6.70 -27.26 -29.03
C VAL A 175 6.78 -26.68 -27.63
N VAL A 176 7.74 -27.12 -26.80
CA VAL A 176 7.92 -26.63 -25.42
C VAL A 176 8.30 -25.14 -25.39
N HIS A 177 9.14 -24.67 -26.30
CA HIS A 177 9.56 -23.25 -26.32
C HIS A 177 8.43 -22.31 -26.77
N PHE A 178 7.56 -22.77 -27.68
CA PHE A 178 6.40 -22.01 -28.16
C PHE A 178 5.25 -22.00 -27.14
N THR A 179 4.97 -23.11 -26.47
CA THR A 179 3.89 -23.19 -25.46
C THR A 179 4.25 -22.46 -24.16
N VAL A 180 5.49 -22.54 -23.69
CA VAL A 180 5.92 -21.83 -22.46
C VAL A 180 5.86 -20.31 -22.63
N SER A 181 6.20 -19.78 -23.81
CA SER A 181 6.13 -18.33 -24.07
C SER A 181 4.69 -17.80 -24.02
N SER A 182 3.73 -18.54 -24.60
CA SER A 182 2.30 -18.20 -24.55
C SER A 182 1.73 -18.23 -23.12
N VAL A 183 2.10 -19.25 -22.34
CA VAL A 183 1.63 -19.39 -20.95
C VAL A 183 2.16 -18.26 -20.06
N ILE A 184 3.40 -17.80 -20.27
CA ILE A 184 3.98 -16.68 -19.50
C ILE A 184 3.28 -15.35 -19.79
N GLU A 185 2.88 -15.08 -21.03
CA GLU A 185 2.11 -13.86 -21.37
C GLU A 185 0.70 -13.89 -20.77
N GLN A 186 0.04 -15.04 -20.81
CA GLN A 186 -1.27 -15.23 -20.16
C GLN A 186 -1.16 -15.07 -18.62
N GLU A 187 -0.11 -15.61 -18.00
CA GLU A 187 0.10 -15.48 -16.55
C GLU A 187 0.38 -14.02 -16.13
N LYS A 188 1.10 -13.25 -16.95
CA LYS A 188 1.30 -11.81 -16.72
C LYS A 188 -0.01 -11.02 -16.76
N GLY A 189 -0.89 -11.33 -17.72
CA GLY A 189 -2.22 -10.71 -17.81
C GLY A 189 -3.10 -11.03 -16.60
N GLN A 190 -3.12 -12.29 -16.15
CA GLN A 190 -3.84 -12.68 -14.94
C GLN A 190 -3.29 -12.01 -13.68
N ARG A 191 -1.96 -11.91 -13.55
CA ARG A 191 -1.34 -11.20 -12.41
C ARG A 191 -1.70 -9.72 -12.36
N GLN A 192 -1.78 -9.03 -13.51
CA GLN A 192 -2.25 -7.65 -13.57
C GLN A 192 -3.73 -7.52 -13.16
N LEU A 193 -4.59 -8.44 -13.60
CA LEU A 193 -6.00 -8.44 -13.20
C LEU A 193 -6.16 -8.68 -11.69
N ILE A 194 -5.45 -9.67 -11.14
CA ILE A 194 -5.49 -9.99 -9.71
C ILE A 194 -4.96 -8.81 -8.88
N SER A 195 -3.86 -8.19 -9.29
CA SER A 195 -3.32 -6.99 -8.64
C SER A 195 -4.28 -5.80 -8.71
N GLY A 196 -5.03 -5.66 -9.81
CA GLY A 196 -6.07 -4.65 -9.94
C GLY A 196 -7.26 -4.88 -9.01
N ILE A 197 -7.64 -6.14 -8.76
CA ILE A 197 -8.71 -6.52 -7.83
C ILE A 197 -8.26 -6.33 -6.38
N GLU A 198 -7.02 -6.73 -6.05
CA GLU A 198 -6.48 -6.61 -4.68
C GLU A 198 -6.33 -5.14 -4.24
N ASN A 199 -5.95 -4.26 -5.17
CA ASN A 199 -5.82 -2.82 -4.92
C ASN A 199 -7.10 -2.03 -5.24
N PHE A 200 -8.21 -2.72 -5.51
CA PHE A 200 -9.47 -2.06 -5.82
C PHE A 200 -10.06 -1.40 -4.58
N ASP A 201 -10.30 -0.09 -4.67
CA ASP A 201 -10.90 0.70 -3.61
C ASP A 201 -12.42 0.45 -3.53
N SER A 202 -12.82 -0.37 -2.56
CA SER A 202 -14.22 -0.73 -2.32
C SER A 202 -15.10 0.45 -1.92
N SER A 203 -14.52 1.59 -1.50
CA SER A 203 -15.28 2.82 -1.20
C SER A 203 -15.88 3.49 -2.44
N LYS A 204 -15.41 3.11 -3.64
CA LYS A 204 -15.96 3.57 -4.93
C LYS A 204 -17.18 2.77 -5.38
N LEU A 205 -17.54 1.69 -4.69
CA LEU A 205 -18.77 0.95 -4.93
C LEU A 205 -19.94 1.67 -4.26
N LYS A 206 -21.03 1.86 -5.00
CA LYS A 206 -22.27 2.38 -4.43
C LYS A 206 -22.86 1.36 -3.45
N HIS A 207 -23.40 1.84 -2.34
CA HIS A 207 -24.17 0.99 -1.42
C HIS A 207 -25.41 0.48 -2.16
N ALA A 208 -25.53 -0.84 -2.30
CA ALA A 208 -26.76 -1.50 -2.67
C ALA A 208 -27.47 -1.91 -1.38
N GLU A 209 -28.68 -1.39 -1.15
CA GLU A 209 -29.53 -1.84 -0.06
C GLU A 209 -30.05 -3.25 -0.37
N THR A 210 -29.63 -4.23 0.42
CA THR A 210 -30.15 -5.59 0.37
C THR A 210 -31.37 -5.69 1.29
N CYS A 211 -32.53 -6.01 0.73
CA CYS A 211 -33.75 -6.26 1.51
C CYS A 211 -33.97 -7.77 1.67
N GLU A 212 -33.79 -8.29 2.89
CA GLU A 212 -34.14 -9.67 3.26
C GLU A 212 -35.66 -9.80 3.33
N LYS A 213 -36.25 -10.50 2.35
CA LYS A 213 -37.64 -10.96 2.44
C LYS A 213 -37.59 -12.40 2.91
N ASN A 214 -37.80 -12.61 4.21
CA ASN A 214 -38.15 -13.91 4.78
C ASN A 214 -39.67 -14.08 4.64
N PRO A 215 -40.19 -14.76 3.60
CA PRO A 215 -41.59 -15.12 3.57
C PRO A 215 -41.87 -16.04 4.77
N LEU A 216 -42.75 -15.60 5.66
CA LEU A 216 -43.22 -16.42 6.77
C LEU A 216 -43.91 -17.68 6.21
N PRO A 217 -43.71 -18.85 6.84
CA PRO A 217 -44.39 -20.08 6.43
C PRO A 217 -45.90 -19.88 6.39
N THR A 218 -46.55 -20.33 5.32
CA THR A 218 -48.01 -20.31 5.23
C THR A 218 -48.62 -21.23 6.27
N LYS A 219 -49.85 -20.91 6.69
CA LYS A 219 -50.59 -21.66 7.71
C LYS A 219 -50.69 -23.16 7.39
N GLU A 220 -50.78 -23.52 6.11
CA GLU A 220 -50.80 -24.93 5.69
C GLU A 220 -49.50 -25.68 6.00
N ILE A 221 -48.35 -25.03 5.90
CA ILE A 221 -47.03 -25.64 6.20
C ILE A 221 -46.90 -25.89 7.70
N ILE A 222 -47.34 -24.92 8.52
CA ILE A 222 -47.33 -25.02 9.98
C ILE A 222 -48.26 -26.14 10.46
N ASP A 223 -49.44 -26.26 9.85
CA ASP A 223 -50.42 -27.27 10.24
C ASP A 223 -49.99 -28.70 9.82
N GLN A 224 -49.28 -28.84 8.70
CA GLN A 224 -48.67 -30.13 8.32
C GLN A 224 -47.54 -30.55 9.26
N GLU A 225 -46.72 -29.61 9.75
CA GLU A 225 -45.65 -29.89 10.70
C GLU A 225 -46.18 -30.24 12.09
N LYS A 226 -47.29 -29.62 12.53
CA LYS A 226 -47.98 -29.99 13.78
C LYS A 226 -48.66 -31.36 13.74
N SER A 227 -48.86 -31.92 12.55
CA SER A 227 -49.52 -33.21 12.34
C SER A 227 -48.57 -34.40 12.15
N ALA A 228 -47.25 -34.16 12.14
CA ALA A 228 -46.19 -35.17 12.09
C ALA A 228 -45.59 -35.41 13.48
#